data_AF-A0A352T8G7-F1
#
_entry.id   AF-A0A352T8G7-F1
#
_cell.length_a   1.000
_cell.length_b   1.000
_cell.length_c   1.000
_cell.angle_alpha   90.00
_cell.angle_beta   90.00
_cell.angle_gamma   90.00
#
_symmetry.space_group_name_H-M   'P 1'
#
loop_
_entity.id
_entity.type
_entity.pdbx_description
1 polymer ?
#
loop_
_entity_poly.entity_id
_entity_poly.type
_entity_poly.pdbx_seq_one_letter_code
_entity_poly.pdbx_strand_id
1 'polypeptide(L)' 'MIIGIDHGWSMMKTVTQVFVTGVKEITTTPALFGDVLEYEGKFYKVGTV' A
#
# COMPACT_ATOMS: atom_id res chain seq x y z
N MET A 1 -13.04 -1.53 -15.47
CA MET A 1 -13.23 -1.10 -14.07
C MET A 1 -12.84 0.37 -13.98
N ILE A 2 -13.64 1.20 -13.31
CA ILE A 2 -13.27 2.60 -13.02
C ILE A 2 -12.87 2.65 -11.54
N ILE A 3 -11.69 3.17 -11.26
CA ILE A 3 -11.17 3.32 -9.89
C ILE A 3 -10.87 4.80 -9.68
N GLY A 4 -11.56 5.42 -8.72
CA GLY A 4 -11.21 6.76 -8.24
C GLY A 4 -10.08 6.66 -7.23
N ILE A 5 -9.01 7.43 -7.44
CA ILE A 5 -7.86 7.51 -6.54
C ILE A 5 -7.57 8.98 -6.24
N ASP A 6 -7.51 9.31 -4.95
CA ASP A 6 -6.97 10.57 -4.45
C ASP A 6 -5.62 10.29 -3.78
N HIS A 7 -4.55 10.90 -4.30
CA HIS A 7 -3.19 10.70 -3.82
C HIS A 7 -2.71 11.97 -3.10
N GLY A 8 -3.09 12.07 -1.83
CA GLY A 8 -2.67 13.15 -0.95
C GLY A 8 -1.30 12.91 -0.31
N TRP A 9 -0.75 13.97 0.28
CA TRP A 9 0.57 13.95 0.92
C TRP A 9 0.66 12.95 2.09
N SER A 10 -0.35 12.93 2.96
CA SER A 10 -0.38 12.06 4.14
C SER A 10 -1.31 10.86 4.00
N MET A 11 -2.31 10.97 3.12
CA MET A 11 -3.35 9.96 2.95
C MET A 11 -3.58 9.69 1.46
N MET A 12 -3.72 8.41 1.12
CA MET A 12 -4.31 7.94 -0.13
C MET A 12 -5.74 7.48 0.11
N LYS A 13 -6.62 7.70 -0.87
CA LYS A 13 -8.03 7.30 -0.78
C LYS A 13 -8.52 6.67 -2.07
N THR A 14 -9.32 5.63 -1.91
CA THR A 14 -10.28 5.16 -2.90
C THR A 14 -11.69 5.51 -2.45
N VAL A 15 -12.71 5.13 -3.21
CA VAL A 15 -14.09 5.36 -2.79
C VAL A 15 -14.48 4.63 -1.50
N THR A 16 -13.80 3.52 -1.18
CA THR A 16 -14.14 2.67 -0.02
C THR A 16 -13.09 2.66 1.08
N GLN A 17 -11.87 3.13 0.81
CA GLN A 17 -10.75 2.98 1.73
C GLN A 17 -9.91 4.25 1.80
N VAL A 18 -9.31 4.47 2.97
CA VAL A 18 -8.40 5.57 3.24
C VAL A 18 -7.22 4.97 4.00
N PHE A 19 -6.00 5.21 3.52
CA PHE A 19 -4.78 4.68 4.12
C PHE A 19 -3.65 5.69 4.04
N VAL A 20 -2.64 5.53 4.89
CA VAL A 20 -1.49 6.44 4.96
C VAL A 20 -0.64 6.31 3.69
N THR A 21 -0.07 7.41 3.20
CA THR A 21 0.78 7.41 1.98
C THR A 21 2.11 6.63 2.15
N GLY A 22 2.39 6.11 3.34
CA GLY A 22 3.62 5.37 3.66
C GLY A 22 3.76 4.04 2.91
N VAL A 23 4.93 3.84 2.30
CA VAL A 23 5.34 2.60 1.63
C VAL A 23 6.76 2.24 2.07
N LYS A 24 6.97 0.99 2.47
CA LYS A 24 8.29 0.49 2.90
C LYS A 24 8.61 -0.86 2.25
N GLU A 25 9.74 -0.94 1.56
CA GLU A 25 10.26 -2.21 1.02
C GLU A 25 10.62 -3.16 2.17
N ILE A 26 10.25 -4.44 2.02
CA ILE A 26 10.58 -5.52 2.93
C ILE A 26 11.44 -6.52 2.17
N THR A 27 12.58 -6.89 2.74
CA THR A 27 13.56 -7.79 2.12
C THR A 27 13.35 -9.27 2.47
N THR A 28 12.46 -9.57 3.40
CA THR A 28 12.11 -10.92 3.83
C THR A 28 10.72 -11.30 3.36
N THR A 29 10.50 -12.58 3.09
CA THR A 29 9.16 -13.11 2.80
C THR A 29 8.23 -12.83 3.99
N PRO A 30 7.10 -12.14 3.77
CA PRO A 30 6.19 -11.78 4.85
C PRO A 30 5.46 -13.02 5.39
N ALA A 31 5.29 -13.08 6.72
CA ALA A 31 4.49 -14.13 7.36
C ALA A 31 2.97 -13.95 7.15
N LEU A 32 2.54 -12.71 6.90
CA LEU A 32 1.16 -12.31 6.65
C LEU A 32 1.12 -11.31 5.48
N PHE A 33 0.17 -11.48 4.56
CA PHE A 33 0.05 -10.64 3.35
C PHE A 33 -0.86 -9.41 3.51
N GLY A 34 -1.36 -9.14 4.73
CA GLY A 34 -2.16 -7.94 4.99
C GLY A 34 -1.35 -6.68 4.69
N ASP A 35 -1.91 -5.77 3.87
CA ASP A 35 -1.29 -4.53 3.41
C ASP A 35 0.10 -4.70 2.77
N VAL A 36 0.38 -5.87 2.19
CA VAL A 36 1.60 -6.12 1.43
C VAL A 36 1.29 -6.05 -0.07
N LEU A 37 2.07 -5.26 -0.79
CA LEU A 37 2.11 -5.22 -2.23
C LEU A 37 3.31 -6.04 -2.73
N GLU A 38 3.06 -7.02 -3.60
CA GLU A 38 4.10 -7.65 -4.40
C GLU A 38 4.17 -6.94 -5.76
N TYR A 39 5.33 -6.38 -6.09
CA TYR A 39 5.54 -5.66 -7.35
C TYR A 39 6.96 -5.97 -7.86
N GLU A 40 7.05 -6.46 -9.10
CA GLU A 40 8.31 -6.83 -9.75
C GLU A 40 9.20 -7.78 -8.90
N GLY A 41 8.58 -8.74 -8.20
CA GLY A 41 9.28 -9.71 -7.35
C GLY A 41 9.79 -9.15 -6.01
N LYS A 42 9.40 -7.92 -5.65
CA LYS A 42 9.69 -7.28 -4.37
C LYS A 42 8.42 -7.13 -3.52
N PHE A 43 8.60 -7.07 -2.19
CA PHE A 43 7.52 -6.89 -1.24
C PHE A 43 7.56 -5.50 -0.61
N TYR A 44 6.40 -4.87 -0.47
CA TYR A 44 6.24 -3.54 0.14
C TYR A 44 5.11 -3.54 1.16
N LYS A 45 5.35 -3.05 2.38
CA LYS A 45 4.28 -2.73 3.33
C LYS A 45 3.69 -1.38 2.96
N VAL A 46 2.37 -1.31 2.82
CA VAL A 46 1.61 -0.10 2.47
C VAL A 46 0.75 0.32 3.67
N GLY A 47 0.53 1.62 3.84
CA GLY A 47 -0.39 2.13 4.86
C GLY A 47 0.18 2.14 6.29
N THR A 48 1.50 2.05 6.42
CA THR A 48 2.23 2.16 7.70
C THR A 48 3.32 3.22 7.60
N VAL A 49 3.61 3.89 8.71
CA VAL A 49 4.70 4.89 8.84
C VAL A 49 6.06 4.22 8.97
#